data_AF-A0A1S2LY22-F1
#
_entry.id   AF-A0A1S2LY22-F1
#
_cell.length_a   1.000
_cell.length_b   1.000
_cell.length_c   1.000
_cell.angle_alpha   90.00
_cell.angle_beta   90.00
_cell.angle_gamma   90.00
#
_symmetry.space_group_name_H-M   'P 1'
#
loop_
_entity.id
_entity.type
_entity.pdbx_description
1 polymer ?
#
loop_
_entity_poly.entity_id
_entity_poly.type
_entity_poly.pdbx_seq_one_letter_code
_entity_poly.pdbx_strand_id
1 'polypeptide(L)'
;MELVSGKMTSKGQITIPKELREKLGLSEGDQFKFLIENDEVRIEPVKKKLLSQAIGRITSKEEINLEKVREICHKEASKHILYKGLKHE
;
A
#
# COMPACT_ATOMS: atom_id res chain seq x y z
N MET A 1 29.02 -0.92 -4.42
CA MET A 1 28.16 0.19 -3.95
C MET A 1 28.25 1.29 -4.98
N GLU A 2 27.13 1.66 -5.59
CA GLU A 2 27.09 2.78 -6.54
C GLU A 2 26.64 4.01 -5.76
N LEU A 3 27.50 5.03 -5.67
CA LEU A 3 27.21 6.24 -4.90
C LEU A 3 26.48 7.24 -5.80
N VAL A 4 25.18 7.39 -5.60
CA VAL A 4 24.36 8.38 -6.32
C VAL A 4 23.74 9.31 -5.29
N SER A 5 24.07 10.60 -5.35
CA SER A 5 23.58 11.61 -4.40
C SER A 5 22.28 12.26 -4.87
N GLY A 6 21.27 12.31 -3.99
CA GLY A 6 20.06 13.11 -4.17
C GLY A 6 20.13 14.45 -3.43
N LYS A 7 19.22 15.38 -3.74
CA LYS A 7 19.09 16.66 -3.04
C LYS A 7 17.73 16.75 -2.34
N MET A 8 17.75 17.25 -1.11
CA MET A 8 16.54 17.64 -0.39
C MET A 8 16.16 19.08 -0.78
N THR A 9 14.89 19.30 -1.11
CA THR A 9 14.37 20.66 -1.40
C THR A 9 14.00 21.38 -0.10
N SER A 10 13.75 22.69 -0.18
CA SER A 10 13.34 23.51 0.97
C SER A 10 12.02 23.06 1.62
N LYS A 11 11.20 22.29 0.91
CA LYS A 11 9.94 21.73 1.42
C LYS A 11 10.08 20.30 1.94
N GLY A 12 11.31 19.80 2.13
CA GLY A 12 11.57 18.44 2.60
C GLY A 12 11.32 17.34 1.55
N GLN A 13 11.29 17.68 0.26
CA GLN A 13 11.15 16.67 -0.79
C GLN A 13 12.52 16.07 -1.12
N ILE A 14 12.60 14.74 -1.21
CA ILE A 14 13.80 14.01 -1.64
C ILE A 14 13.73 13.79 -3.15
N THR A 15 14.77 14.21 -3.87
CA THR A 15 14.84 14.00 -5.33
C THR A 15 15.52 12.67 -5.65
N ILE A 16 14.87 11.85 -6.48
CA ILE A 16 15.46 10.62 -7.04
C ILE A 16 16.03 10.93 -8.43
N PRO A 17 17.36 10.86 -8.63
CA PRO A 17 18.00 11.06 -9.92
C PRO A 17 17.44 10.16 -11.02
N LYS A 18 17.52 10.62 -12.28
CA LYS A 18 16.92 9.93 -13.44
C LYS A 18 17.41 8.48 -13.57
N GLU A 19 18.71 8.25 -13.40
CA GLU A 19 19.33 6.92 -13.50
C GLU A 19 18.75 5.92 -12.48
N LEU A 20 18.51 6.38 -11.24
CA LEU A 20 17.87 5.56 -10.20
C LEU A 20 16.41 5.27 -10.53
N ARG A 21 15.68 6.26 -11.09
CA ARG A 21 14.28 6.06 -11.52
C ARG A 21 14.19 5.00 -12.61
N GLU A 22 15.07 5.04 -13.61
CA GLU A 22 15.11 4.07 -14.70
C GLU A 22 15.48 2.67 -14.20
N LYS A 23 16.51 2.54 -13.36
CA LYS A 23 16.91 1.26 -12.76
C LYS A 23 15.81 0.62 -11.90
N LEU A 24 15.04 1.44 -11.18
CA LEU A 24 13.97 0.98 -10.28
C LEU A 24 12.59 0.92 -10.96
N GLY A 25 12.47 1.36 -12.21
CA GLY A 25 11.21 1.43 -12.95
C GLY A 25 10.18 2.39 -12.34
N LEU A 26 10.65 3.48 -11.72
CA LEU A 26 9.82 4.42 -10.97
C LEU A 26 9.17 5.46 -11.88
N SER A 27 7.90 5.72 -11.63
CA SER A 27 7.09 6.73 -12.32
C SER A 27 6.55 7.77 -11.34
N GLU A 28 6.07 8.89 -11.88
CA GLU A 28 5.40 9.90 -11.07
C GLU A 28 4.15 9.30 -10.39
N GLY A 29 3.96 9.61 -9.10
CA GLY A 29 2.86 9.07 -8.30
C GLY A 29 3.14 7.71 -7.65
N ASP A 30 4.30 7.10 -7.90
CA ASP A 30 4.71 5.90 -7.16
C ASP A 30 4.84 6.21 -5.67
N GLN A 31 4.34 5.27 -4.86
CA GLN A 31 4.40 5.35 -3.40
C GLN A 31 5.61 4.60 -2.88
N PHE A 32 6.14 5.04 -1.75
CA PHE A 32 7.28 4.42 -1.09
C PHE A 32 6.96 4.11 0.37
N LYS A 33 7.59 3.05 0.89
CA LYS A 33 7.64 2.75 2.31
C LYS A 33 8.98 3.19 2.87
N PHE A 34 8.94 3.78 4.05
CA PHE A 34 10.13 4.13 4.83
C PHE A 34 10.25 3.13 5.97
N LEU A 35 11.36 2.40 5.98
CA LEU A 35 11.74 1.49 7.06
C LEU A 35 12.88 2.16 7.82
N ILE A 36 12.75 2.26 9.14
CA ILE A 36 13.73 2.92 10.00
C ILE A 36 14.37 1.85 10.86
N GLU A 37 15.69 1.65 10.73
CA GLU A 37 16.47 0.71 11.54
C GLU A 37 17.82 1.34 11.87
N ASN A 38 18.18 1.42 13.16
CA ASN A 38 19.51 1.85 13.64
C ASN A 38 20.02 3.15 12.98
N ASP A 39 19.20 4.19 12.95
CA ASP A 39 19.47 5.50 12.32
C ASP A 39 19.60 5.50 10.79
N GLU A 40 19.35 4.35 10.13
CA GLU A 40 19.24 4.25 8.69
C GLU A 40 17.78 4.25 8.24
N VAL A 41 17.54 4.86 7.08
CA VAL A 41 16.24 4.84 6.41
C VAL A 41 16.36 4.05 5.11
N ARG A 42 15.68 2.91 5.05
CA ARG A 42 15.51 2.15 3.80
C ARG A 42 14.21 2.56 3.13
N ILE A 43 14.31 2.95 1.86
CA ILE A 43 13.17 3.39 1.04
C ILE A 43 12.86 2.30 0.02
N GLU A 44 11.63 1.78 0.05
CA GLU A 44 11.20 0.71 -0.86
C GLU A 44 9.97 1.13 -1.67
N PRO A 45 9.94 0.92 -3.01
CA PRO A 45 8.76 1.20 -3.82
C PRO A 45 7.59 0.28 -3.43
N VAL A 46 6.41 0.87 -3.25
CA VAL A 46 5.18 0.13 -3.00
C VAL A 46 4.61 -0.34 -4.33
N LYS A 47 4.87 -1.60 -4.66
CA LYS A 47 4.16 -2.27 -5.75
C LYS A 47 2.70 -2.46 -5.33
N LYS A 48 1.81 -1.58 -5.82
CA LYS A 48 0.36 -1.76 -5.67
C LYS A 48 -0.03 -3.03 -6.41
N LYS A 49 -0.19 -4.13 -5.68
CA LYS A 49 -0.87 -5.32 -6.20
C LYS A 49 -2.32 -4.93 -6.37
N LEU A 50 -2.75 -4.70 -7.61
CA LEU A 50 -4.16 -4.46 -7.87
C LEU A 50 -4.94 -5.69 -7.39
N LEU A 51 -6.02 -5.49 -6.64
CA LEU A 51 -6.93 -6.58 -6.27
C LEU A 51 -7.43 -7.32 -7.52
N SER A 52 -7.54 -6.63 -8.66
CA SER A 52 -7.84 -7.23 -9.96
C SER A 52 -6.83 -8.30 -10.37
N GLN A 53 -5.55 -8.15 -10.04
CA GLN A 53 -4.54 -9.18 -10.31
C GLN A 53 -4.73 -10.44 -9.47
N ALA A 54 -5.53 -10.41 -8.40
CA ALA A 54 -5.86 -11.55 -7.56
C ALA A 54 -7.21 -12.20 -7.92
N ILE A 55 -8.00 -11.60 -8.82
CA ILE A 55 -9.27 -12.16 -9.30
C ILE A 55 -8.99 -13.54 -9.92
N GLY A 56 -9.78 -14.55 -9.52
CA GLY A 56 -9.66 -15.93 -10.01
C GLY A 56 -8.57 -16.78 -9.35
N ARG A 57 -7.72 -16.21 -8.48
CA ARG A 57 -6.75 -17.00 -7.69
C ARG A 57 -7.37 -17.75 -6.52
N ILE A 58 -8.53 -17.29 -6.06
CA ILE A 58 -9.31 -17.94 -5.01
C ILE A 58 -10.48 -18.62 -5.71
N THR A 59 -10.45 -19.95 -5.77
CA THR A 59 -11.55 -20.76 -6.28
C THR A 59 -12.45 -21.15 -5.11
N SER A 60 -13.73 -20.84 -5.23
CA SER A 60 -14.73 -21.32 -4.29
C SER A 60 -15.17 -22.73 -4.70
N LYS A 61 -15.37 -23.61 -3.72
CA LYS A 61 -15.98 -24.94 -3.95
C LYS A 61 -17.48 -24.85 -4.20
N GLU A 62 -18.10 -23.75 -3.78
CA GLU A 62 -19.54 -23.51 -3.86
C GLU A 62 -19.83 -22.24 -4.66
N GLU A 63 -20.99 -22.21 -5.28
CA GLU A 63 -21.47 -21.03 -6.00
C GLU A 63 -21.72 -19.87 -5.02
N ILE A 64 -21.01 -18.76 -5.21
CA ILE A 64 -21.09 -17.61 -4.32
C ILE A 64 -22.13 -16.62 -4.86
N ASN A 65 -23.18 -16.37 -4.08
CA ASN A 65 -24.05 -15.21 -4.28
C ASN A 65 -23.36 -13.95 -3.71
N LEU A 66 -22.82 -13.12 -4.60
CA LEU A 66 -22.07 -11.91 -4.27
C LEU A 66 -22.89 -10.88 -3.47
N GLU A 67 -24.18 -10.74 -3.77
CA GLU A 67 -25.05 -9.78 -3.10
C GLU A 67 -25.22 -10.15 -1.62
N LYS A 68 -25.55 -11.42 -1.37
CA LYS A 68 -25.72 -11.93 0.00
C LYS A 68 -24.44 -11.83 0.82
N VAL A 69 -23.29 -12.15 0.23
CA VAL A 69 -21.99 -12.01 0.91
C VAL A 69 -21.72 -10.54 1.25
N ARG A 70 -22.02 -9.63 0.31
CA ARG A 70 -21.83 -8.20 0.52
C ARG A 70 -22.70 -7.68 1.66
N GLU A 71 -23.97 -8.07 1.73
CA GLU A 71 -24.86 -7.68 2.82
C GLU A 71 -24.34 -8.14 4.20
N ILE A 72 -23.93 -9.40 4.31
CA ILE A 72 -23.39 -9.96 5.56
C ILE A 72 -22.14 -9.17 5.98
N CYS A 73 -21.21 -8.95 5.06
CA CYS A 73 -19.99 -8.17 5.32
C CYS A 73 -20.31 -6.75 5.77
N HIS A 74 -21.25 -6.06 5.12
CA HIS A 74 -21.66 -4.70 5.51
C HIS A 74 -22.24 -4.67 6.92
N LYS A 75 -23.10 -5.64 7.27
CA LYS A 75 -23.73 -5.71 8.59
C LYS A 75 -22.71 -5.94 9.70
N GLU A 76 -21.80 -6.91 9.51
CA GLU A 76 -20.77 -7.23 10.50
C GLU A 76 -19.72 -6.13 10.61
N ALA A 77 -19.29 -5.54 9.49
CA ALA A 77 -18.38 -4.39 9.50
C ALA A 77 -18.98 -3.20 10.26
N SER A 78 -20.27 -2.90 10.04
CA SER A 78 -20.98 -1.82 10.73
C SER A 78 -20.99 -2.04 12.24
N LYS A 79 -21.32 -3.25 12.70
CA LYS A 79 -21.28 -3.59 14.14
C LYS A 79 -19.87 -3.41 14.73
N HIS A 80 -18.85 -3.86 14.00
CA HIS A 80 -17.46 -3.77 14.46
C HIS A 80 -16.97 -2.32 14.58
N ILE A 81 -17.33 -1.47 13.61
CA ILE A 81 -16.97 -0.05 13.61
C ILE A 81 -17.64 0.65 14.80
N LEU A 82 -18.94 0.43 15.01
CA LEU A 82 -19.67 1.01 16.16
C LEU A 82 -19.09 0.54 17.50
N TYR A 83 -18.77 -0.76 17.62
CA TYR A 83 -18.17 -1.30 18.84
C TYR A 83 -16.79 -0.70 19.14
N LYS A 84 -15.96 -0.46 18.11
CA LYS A 84 -14.65 0.21 18.30
C LYS A 84 -14.80 1.69 18.63
N GLY A 85 -15.78 2.38 18.04
CA GLY A 85 -16.07 3.77 18.35
C GLY A 85 -16.47 3.98 19.82
N LEU A 86 -17.28 3.07 20.37
CA LEU A 86 -17.76 3.11 21.76
C LEU A 86 -16.70 2.77 22.82
N LYS A 87 -15.55 2.22 22.44
CA LYS A 87 -14.45 1.88 23.38
C LYS A 87 -13.42 3.00 23.55
N HIS A 88 -13.56 4.08 22.79
CA HIS A 88 -12.64 5.22 22.81
C HIS A 88 -13.29 6.53 23.28
N GLU A 89 -14.49 6.47 23.86
CA GLU A 89 -15.10 7.50 24.72
C GLU A 89 -15.06 7.04 26.19
#